data_AF-A0A6P1MGN5-F1
#
_entry.id   AF-A0A6P1MGN5-F1
#
_cell.length_a   1.000
_cell.length_b   1.000
_cell.length_c   1.000
_cell.angle_alpha   90.00
_cell.angle_beta   90.00
_cell.angle_gamma   90.00
#
_symmetry.space_group_name_H-M   'P 1'
#
loop_
_entity.id
_entity.type
_entity.pdbx_description
1 polymer ?
#
loop_
_entity_poly.entity_id
_entity_poly.type
_entity_poly.pdbx_seq_one_letter_code
_entity_poly.pdbx_strand_id
1 'polypeptide(L)'
;MKINWKLRFKNPYFYIGLLGVILTAMGVSPETVTSWEIVKQHVIELLSNPYMLGSVMIAVIGVIHDPTTKGPAIAIGPLHIISRDKIHAN
;
A
#
# COMPACT_ATOMS: atom_id res chain seq x y z
N MET A 1 -1.95 6.08 -19.36
CA MET A 1 -1.95 4.61 -19.45
C MET A 1 -3.20 4.07 -18.78
N LYS A 2 -3.95 3.18 -19.43
CA LYS A 2 -5.11 2.52 -18.81
C LYS A 2 -4.60 1.32 -18.02
N ILE A 3 -4.76 1.31 -16.70
CA ILE A 3 -4.40 0.14 -15.88
C ILE A 3 -5.24 -1.06 -16.32
N ASN A 4 -4.57 -2.16 -16.68
CA ASN A 4 -5.20 -3.42 -17.06
C ASN A 4 -5.47 -4.30 -15.82
N TRP A 5 -6.51 -3.96 -15.07
CA TRP A 5 -6.93 -4.71 -13.87
C TRP A 5 -7.14 -6.20 -14.13
N LYS A 6 -7.72 -6.55 -15.29
CA LYS A 6 -7.95 -7.95 -15.69
C LYS A 6 -6.66 -8.77 -15.79
N LEU A 7 -5.55 -8.13 -16.16
CA LEU A 7 -4.25 -8.80 -16.25
C LEU A 7 -3.57 -8.88 -14.88
N ARG A 8 -3.68 -7.84 -14.05
CA ARG A 8 -3.15 -7.84 -12.68
C ARG A 8 -3.80 -8.93 -11.81
N PHE A 9 -5.13 -9.06 -11.84
CA PHE A 9 -5.83 -10.12 -11.09
C PHE A 9 -5.59 -11.53 -11.63
N LYS A 10 -5.11 -11.68 -12.88
CA LYS A 10 -4.69 -12.97 -13.43
C LYS A 10 -3.24 -13.32 -13.09
N ASN A 11 -2.46 -12.37 -12.60
CA ASN A 11 -1.06 -12.57 -12.30
C ASN A 11 -0.88 -13.08 -10.85
N PRO A 12 -0.32 -14.28 -10.61
CA PRO A 12 -0.09 -14.80 -9.26
C PRO A 12 0.83 -13.89 -8.42
N TYR A 13 1.78 -13.18 -9.03
CA TYR A 13 2.68 -12.25 -8.33
C TYR A 13 1.95 -11.07 -7.70
N PHE A 14 0.80 -10.66 -8.23
CA PHE A 14 -0.02 -9.61 -7.63
C PHE A 14 -0.49 -10.03 -6.23
N TYR A 15 -0.92 -11.28 -6.07
CA TYR A 15 -1.37 -11.81 -4.79
C TYR A 15 -0.23 -12.02 -3.79
N ILE A 16 0.96 -12.38 -4.27
CA ILE A 16 2.16 -12.49 -3.42
C ILE A 16 2.52 -11.11 -2.85
N GLY A 17 2.53 -10.07 -3.69
CA GLY A 17 2.77 -8.70 -3.24
C GLY A 17 1.69 -8.18 -2.29
N LEU A 18 0.42 -8.47 -2.60
CA LEU A 18 -0.71 -8.12 -1.73
C LEU A 18 -0.59 -8.79 -0.36
N LEU A 19 -0.26 -10.08 -0.31
CA LEU A 19 -0.06 -10.81 0.93
C LEU A 19 1.11 -10.25 1.74
N GLY A 20 2.23 -9.92 1.09
CA GLY A 20 3.38 -9.30 1.75
C GLY A 20 3.01 -7.97 2.43
N VAL A 21 2.26 -7.13 1.75
CA VAL A 21 1.80 -5.84 2.30
C VAL A 21 0.85 -6.03 3.48
N ILE A 22 -0.07 -6.99 3.40
CA ILE A 22 -0.97 -7.32 4.52
C ILE A 22 -0.16 -7.78 5.73
N LEU A 23 0.80 -8.70 5.54
CA LEU A 23 1.66 -9.20 6.62
C LEU A 23 2.50 -8.10 7.27
N THR A 24 3.08 -7.20 6.46
CA THR A 24 3.81 -6.03 6.98
C THR A 24 2.90 -5.08 7.75
N ALA A 25 1.69 -4.82 7.25
CA ALA A 25 0.72 -3.95 7.91
C ALA A 25 0.20 -4.53 9.25
N MET A 26 0.18 -5.85 9.37
CA MET A 26 -0.16 -6.54 10.62
C MET A 26 0.97 -6.53 11.65
N GLY A 27 2.22 -6.30 11.23
CA GLY A 27 3.39 -6.35 12.12
C GLY A 27 3.68 -7.74 12.70
N VAL A 28 3.17 -8.80 12.08
CA VAL A 28 3.35 -10.19 12.53
C VAL A 28 4.78 -10.63 12.23
N SER A 29 5.52 -11.10 13.23
CA SER A 29 6.86 -11.67 13.02
C SER A 29 6.75 -13.02 12.30
N PRO A 30 7.59 -13.29 11.28
CA PRO A 30 7.62 -14.60 10.62
C PRO A 30 7.80 -15.77 11.60
N GLU A 31 8.48 -15.52 12.72
CA GLU A 31 8.76 -16.50 13.78
C GLU A 31 7.50 -16.91 14.55
N THR A 32 6.44 -16.09 14.50
CA THR A 32 5.18 -16.35 15.20
C THR A 32 4.23 -17.20 14.34
N VAL A 33 4.42 -17.21 13.02
CA VAL A 33 3.58 -17.96 12.08
C VAL A 33 4.10 -19.40 11.94
N THR A 34 4.11 -20.15 13.03
CA THR A 34 4.67 -21.52 13.08
C THR A 34 3.65 -22.61 12.77
N SER A 35 2.36 -22.29 12.78
CA SER A 35 1.27 -23.23 12.48
C SER A 35 0.09 -22.56 11.78
N TRP A 36 -0.68 -23.35 11.04
CA TRP A 36 -1.93 -22.90 10.40
C TRP A 36 -2.99 -22.43 11.40
N GLU A 37 -2.90 -22.87 12.66
CA GLU A 37 -3.81 -22.42 13.71
C GLU A 37 -3.51 -20.98 14.14
N ILE A 38 -2.23 -20.64 14.27
CA ILE A 38 -1.80 -19.27 14.58
C ILE A 38 -2.18 -18.30 13.45
N VAL A 39 -2.09 -18.76 12.19
CA VAL A 39 -2.58 -17.97 11.04
C VAL A 39 -4.05 -17.60 11.21
N LYS A 40 -4.91 -18.57 11.56
CA LYS A 40 -6.35 -18.30 11.77
C LYS A 40 -6.58 -17.33 12.92
N GLN A 41 -5.85 -17.48 14.02
CA GLN A 41 -5.94 -16.57 15.16
C GLN A 41 -5.60 -15.13 14.77
N HIS A 42 -4.51 -14.92 14.03
CA HIS A 42 -4.15 -13.59 13.55
C HIS A 42 -5.15 -12.99 12.57
N VAL A 43 -5.82 -13.81 11.74
CA VAL A 43 -6.91 -13.33 10.88
C VAL A 43 -8.11 -12.86 11.71
N ILE A 44 -8.48 -13.62 12.75
CA ILE A 44 -9.58 -13.23 13.65
C ILE A 44 -9.22 -11.96 14.42
N GLU A 45 -7.99 -11.86 14.91
CA GLU A 45 -7.45 -10.69 15.61
C GLU A 45 -7.45 -9.44 14.72
N LEU A 46 -7.02 -9.58 13.46
CA LEU A 46 -7.09 -8.51 12.47
C LEU A 46 -8.51 -8.01 12.26
N LEU A 47 -9.48 -8.92 12.13
CA LEU A 47 -10.89 -8.55 11.92
C LEU A 47 -11.54 -7.96 13.18
N SER A 48 -11.07 -8.36 14.36
CA SER A 48 -11.59 -7.89 15.66
C SER A 48 -10.97 -6.56 16.10
N ASN A 49 -9.83 -6.16 15.51
CA ASN A 49 -9.13 -4.93 15.82
C ASN A 49 -9.38 -3.87 14.71
N PRO A 50 -10.24 -2.86 14.96
CA PRO A 50 -10.57 -1.84 13.96
C PRO A 50 -9.36 -1.01 13.52
N TYR A 51 -8.36 -0.84 14.38
CA TYR A 51 -7.13 -0.14 14.04
C TYR A 51 -6.28 -0.96 13.05
N MET A 52 -6.07 -2.25 13.33
CA MET A 52 -5.33 -3.14 12.41
C MET A 52 -6.05 -3.27 11.07
N LEU A 53 -7.37 -3.39 11.09
CA LEU A 53 -8.19 -3.42 9.88
C LEU A 53 -7.98 -2.14 9.04
N GLY A 54 -8.00 -0.97 9.69
CA GLY A 54 -7.73 0.32 9.05
C GLY A 54 -6.33 0.39 8.42
N SER A 55 -5.31 -0.04 9.15
CA SER A 55 -3.92 -0.09 8.67
C SER A 55 -3.75 -0.97 7.44
N VAL A 56 -4.35 -2.16 7.44
CA VAL A 56 -4.33 -3.07 6.28
C VAL A 56 -5.07 -2.46 5.10
N MET A 57 -6.23 -1.82 5.31
CA MET A 57 -6.95 -1.15 4.23
C MET A 57 -6.13 -0.02 3.60
N ILE A 58 -5.49 0.83 4.41
CA ILE A 58 -4.62 1.92 3.92
C ILE A 58 -3.44 1.34 3.11
N ALA A 59 -2.82 0.27 3.61
CA ALA A 59 -1.70 -0.38 2.93
C ALA A 59 -2.13 -0.98 1.58
N VAL A 60 -3.29 -1.65 1.52
CA VAL A 60 -3.86 -2.21 0.28
C VAL A 60 -4.22 -1.10 -0.72
N ILE A 61 -4.79 0.02 -0.26
CA ILE A 61 -5.07 1.19 -1.10
C ILE A 61 -3.78 1.71 -1.73
N GLY A 62 -2.66 1.73 -0.98
CA GLY A 62 -1.35 2.14 -1.47
C GLY A 62 -0.74 1.19 -2.52
N VAL A 63 -1.02 -0.12 -2.43
CA VAL A 63 -0.58 -1.10 -3.46
C VAL A 63 -1.38 -0.96 -4.75
N ILE A 64 -2.66 -0.63 -4.61
CA ILE A 64 -3.60 -0.48 -5.73
C ILE A 64 -3.40 0.87 -6.43
N HIS A 65 -3.10 1.93 -5.68
CA HIS A 65 -2.80 3.25 -6.21
C HIS A 65 -1.34 3.34 -6.63
N ASP A 66 -1.12 3.53 -7.92
CA ASP A 66 0.21 3.81 -8.44
C ASP A 66 0.64 5.22 -7.98
N PRO A 67 1.77 5.38 -7.26
CA PRO A 67 2.26 6.69 -6.83
C PRO A 67 2.70 7.58 -8.00
N THR A 68 2.75 7.05 -9.23
CA THR A 68 3.02 7.80 -10.47
C THR A 68 1.76 8.34 -11.15
N THR A 69 0.57 7.94 -10.70
CA THR A 69 -0.66 8.65 -11.05
C THR A 69 -0.71 9.95 -10.26
N LYS A 70 -0.97 11.07 -10.94
CA LYS A 70 -1.30 12.34 -10.26
C LYS A 70 -2.46 12.03 -9.30
N GLY A 71 -2.19 12.05 -7.98
CA GLY A 71 -3.25 11.95 -6.99
C GLY A 71 -4.30 13.04 -7.25
N PRO A 72 -5.55 12.88 -6.77
CA PRO A 72 -6.43 14.03 -6.69
C PRO A 72 -5.62 15.14 -6.02
N ALA A 73 -5.48 16.28 -6.71
CA ALA A 73 -4.74 17.40 -6.19
C ALA A 73 -5.42 17.79 -4.87
N ILE A 74 -4.89 17.28 -3.75
CA ILE A 74 -5.10 17.92 -2.48
C ILE A 74 -4.47 19.29 -2.72
N ALA A 75 -5.32 20.30 -2.88
CA ALA A 75 -4.92 21.69 -2.99
C ALA A 75 -4.36 22.12 -1.64
N ILE A 76 -3.21 21.55 -1.25
CA ILE A 76 -2.24 22.24 -0.44
C ILE A 76 -1.80 23.38 -1.35
N GLY A 77 -2.21 24.61 -1.00
CA GLY A 77 -1.94 25.83 -1.75
C GLY A 77 -0.47 25.94 -2.16
N PRO A 78 -0.15 26.79 -3.15
CA PRO A 78 1.12 26.74 -3.87
C PRO A 78 2.29 26.83 -2.88
N LEU A 79 2.86 25.66 -2.54
CA LEU A 79 4.19 25.58 -1.99
C LEU A 79 5.07 26.02 -3.13
N HIS A 80 5.55 27.24 -2.98
CA HIS A 80 6.46 27.98 -3.82
C HIS A 80 7.68 27.11 -4.18
N ILE A 81 7.53 26.25 -5.18
CA ILE A 81 8.66 25.60 -5.85
C ILE A 81 9.27 26.71 -6.70
N ILE A 82 10.30 27.34 -6.15
CA ILE A 82 11.24 28.16 -6.90
C ILE A 82 11.73 27.28 -8.05
N SER A 83 11.30 27.61 -9.27
CA SER A 83 11.80 27.03 -10.50
C SER A 83 13.32 27.13 -10.50
N ARG A 84 13.98 25.96 -10.60
CA ARG A 84 15.43 25.83 -10.71
C ARG A 84 15.98 26.31 -12.07
N ASP A 85 15.19 27.00 -12.90
CA ASP A 85 15.58 27.39 -14.26
C ASP A 85 16.33 28.73 -14.35
N LYS A 86 16.68 29.38 -13.23
CA LYS A 86 17.38 30.68 -13.23
C LYS A 86 18.83 30.67 -12.72
N ILE A 87 19.47 29.50 -12.56
CA ILE A 87 20.86 29.44 -12.05
C ILE A 87 21.92 29.42 -13.18
N HIS A 88 21.53 29.45 -14.46
CA HIS A 88 22.47 29.46 -15.59
C HIS A 88 22.30 30.64 -16.55
N ALA A 89 22.07 31.84 -16.01
CA ALA A 89 22.17 33.07 -16.78
C ALA A 89 22.71 34.22 -15.92
N ASN A 90 24.00 34.12 -15.55
CA ASN A 90 24.88 35.27 -15.40
C ASN A 90 26.32 34.80 -15.58
#